data_AF-A0A1A8KDV1-F1
#
_entry.id   AF-A0A1A8KDV1-F1
#
_cell.length_a   1.000
_cell.length_b   1.000
_cell.length_c   1.000
_cell.angle_alpha   90.00
_cell.angle_beta   90.00
_cell.angle_gamma   90.00
#
_symmetry.space_group_name_H-M   'P 1'
#
loop_
_entity.id
_entity.type
_entity.pdbx_description
1 polymer ?
#
loop_
_entity_poly.entity_id
_entity_poly.type
_entity_poly.pdbx_seq_one_letter_code
_entity_poly.pdbx_strand_id
1 'polypeptide(L)'
;RWEAATGPVQQYRVVYAPLTGVRPSESVLVPGSTTTALLSQLLPDTDYNVGVVALYSDGEGPTASDAGKTLPRGGPRNMRVYDPTTTTLSVSWEHAEGPVT
;
A
#
# COMPACT_ATOMS: atom_id res chain seq x y z
N ARG A 1 8.80 2.73 2.94
CA ARG A 1 10.14 3.36 2.92
C ARG A 1 11.06 2.49 3.75
N TRP A 2 12.33 2.34 3.37
CA TRP A 2 13.32 1.57 4.12
C TRP A 2 14.61 2.39 4.34
N GLU A 3 15.56 1.84 5.09
CA GLU A 3 16.90 2.40 5.24
C GLU A 3 17.83 1.88 4.13
N ALA A 4 18.73 2.73 3.65
CA ALA A 4 19.66 2.33 2.59
C ALA A 4 20.63 1.25 3.09
N ALA A 5 20.80 0.19 2.30
CA ALA A 5 21.79 -0.84 2.56
C ALA A 5 23.22 -0.30 2.32
N THR A 6 24.20 -0.89 3.00
CA THR A 6 25.60 -0.48 2.90
C THR A 6 26.21 -0.88 1.55
N GLY A 7 27.09 -0.05 1.00
CA GLY A 7 27.83 -0.35 -0.23
C GLY A 7 27.10 0.03 -1.53
N PRO A 8 27.66 -0.35 -2.69
CA PRO A 8 27.16 0.07 -4.00
C PRO A 8 25.97 -0.80 -4.45
N VAL A 9 24.79 -0.51 -3.91
CA VAL A 9 23.54 -1.17 -4.32
C VAL A 9 23.20 -0.78 -5.76
N GLN A 10 23.00 -1.78 -6.63
CA GLN A 10 22.57 -1.56 -8.01
C GLN A 10 21.06 -1.33 -8.08
N GLN A 11 20.29 -2.19 -7.41
CA GLN A 11 18.83 -2.17 -7.39
C GLN A 11 18.29 -2.69 -6.06
N TYR A 12 17.05 -2.37 -5.75
CA TYR A 12 16.29 -3.08 -4.72
C TYR A 12 15.17 -3.87 -5.38
N ARG A 13 14.97 -5.11 -4.93
CA ARG A 13 13.78 -5.91 -5.22
C ARG A 13 12.81 -5.78 -4.05
N VAL A 14 11.64 -5.22 -4.30
CA VAL A 14 10.55 -5.15 -3.32
C VAL A 14 9.56 -6.27 -3.65
N VAL A 15 9.37 -7.21 -2.73
CA VAL A 15 8.48 -8.36 -2.85
C VAL A 15 7.30 -8.14 -1.91
N TYR A 16 6.08 -8.45 -2.34
CA TYR A 16 4.89 -8.28 -1.50
C TYR A 16 3.85 -9.37 -1.77
N ALA A 17 3.15 -9.80 -0.71
CA ALA A 17 2.10 -10.81 -0.81
C ALA A 17 1.04 -10.60 0.28
N PRO A 18 -0.26 -10.89 0.01
CA PRO A 18 -1.26 -10.91 1.07
C PRO A 18 -0.92 -11.97 2.12
N LEU A 19 -1.13 -11.65 3.40
CA LEU A 19 -0.93 -12.61 4.49
C LEU A 19 -1.91 -13.80 4.42
N THR A 20 -3.06 -13.61 3.79
CA THR A 20 -4.12 -14.62 3.65
C THR A 20 -3.88 -15.59 2.48
N GLY A 21 -2.88 -15.35 1.63
CA GLY A 21 -2.58 -16.21 0.48
C GLY A 21 -3.57 -16.11 -0.68
N VAL A 22 -4.49 -15.13 -0.66
CA VAL A 22 -5.51 -14.92 -1.70
C VAL A 22 -4.94 -14.48 -3.06
N ARG A 23 -3.68 -14.03 -3.09
CA ARG A 23 -2.92 -13.74 -4.31
C ARG A 23 -1.50 -14.28 -4.20
N PRO A 24 -0.86 -14.60 -5.34
CA PRO A 24 0.55 -14.93 -5.36
C PRO A 24 1.42 -13.75 -4.92
N SER A 25 2.66 -14.04 -4.54
CA SER A 25 3.66 -13.01 -4.28
C SER A 25 4.01 -12.27 -5.58
N GLU A 26 4.08 -10.95 -5.50
CA GLU A 26 4.48 -10.06 -6.59
C GLU A 26 5.78 -9.35 -6.23
N SER A 27 6.48 -8.78 -7.23
CA SER A 27 7.69 -8.01 -6.97
C SER A 27 7.90 -6.86 -7.96
N VAL A 28 8.55 -5.80 -7.50
CA VAL A 28 9.00 -4.66 -8.31
C VAL A 28 10.49 -4.41 -8.10
N LEU A 29 11.18 -4.00 -9.16
CA LEU A 29 12.56 -3.56 -9.10
C LEU A 29 12.62 -2.04 -9.12
N VAL A 30 13.40 -1.45 -8.22
CA VAL A 30 13.64 -0.02 -8.16
C VAL A 30 15.15 0.28 -8.16
N PRO A 31 15.57 1.47 -8.64
CA PRO A 31 16.98 1.86 -8.63
C PRO A 31 17.60 1.82 -7.22
N GLY A 32 18.88 1.45 -7.11
CA GLY A 32 19.61 1.45 -5.83
C GLY A 32 19.74 2.82 -5.16
N SER A 33 19.46 3.90 -5.90
CA SER A 33 19.42 5.28 -5.39
C SER A 33 18.12 5.65 -4.67
N THR A 34 17.07 4.82 -4.72
CA THR A 34 15.82 5.06 -3.97
C THR A 34 15.70 4.17 -2.74
N THR A 35 14.99 4.68 -1.74
CA THR A 35 14.59 3.95 -0.53
C THR A 35 13.06 3.88 -0.36
N THR A 36 12.35 4.11 -1.46
CA THR A 36 10.89 4.05 -1.55
C THR A 36 10.45 3.34 -2.82
N ALA A 37 9.30 2.67 -2.72
CA ALA A 37 8.58 2.10 -3.84
C ALA A 37 7.08 2.33 -3.62
N LEU A 38 6.36 2.60 -4.70
CA LEU A 38 4.90 2.66 -4.70
C LEU A 38 4.37 1.33 -5.19
N LEU A 39 3.67 0.60 -4.30
CA LEU A 39 2.96 -0.62 -4.66
C LEU A 39 1.54 -0.23 -5.04
N SER A 40 1.11 -0.64 -6.23
CA SER A 40 -0.21 -0.30 -6.78
C SER A 40 -1.03 -1.56 -7.07
N GLN A 41 -2.32 -1.39 -7.35
CA GLN A 41 -3.24 -2.49 -7.68
C GLN A 41 -3.37 -3.58 -6.59
N LEU A 42 -3.10 -3.20 -5.33
CA LEU A 42 -3.32 -4.06 -4.17
C LEU A 42 -4.82 -4.28 -3.92
N LEU A 43 -5.15 -5.41 -3.31
CA LEU A 43 -6.49 -5.67 -2.82
C LEU A 43 -6.80 -4.70 -1.67
N PRO A 44 -8.01 -4.10 -1.63
CA PRO A 44 -8.42 -3.24 -0.53
C PRO A 44 -8.63 -4.05 0.76
N ASP A 45 -8.56 -3.38 1.91
CA ASP A 45 -8.80 -3.97 3.24
C ASP A 45 -8.04 -5.29 3.49
N THR A 46 -6.80 -5.37 3.01
CA THR A 46 -6.03 -6.61 3.01
C THR A 46 -4.67 -6.38 3.67
N ASP A 47 -4.29 -7.28 4.57
CA ASP A 47 -2.97 -7.30 5.18
C ASP A 47 -1.94 -7.90 4.22
N TYR A 48 -0.83 -7.20 4.03
CA TYR A 48 0.29 -7.58 3.20
C TYR A 48 1.57 -7.69 4.02
N ASN A 49 2.41 -8.67 3.69
CA ASN A 49 3.84 -8.65 4.04
C ASN A 49 4.61 -8.04 2.87
N VAL A 50 5.56 -7.15 3.16
CA VAL A 50 6.42 -6.49 2.19
C VAL A 50 7.88 -6.71 2.58
N GLY A 51 8.66 -7.28 1.68
CA GLY A 51 10.11 -7.46 1.82
C GLY A 51 10.89 -6.62 0.82
N VAL A 52 12.09 -6.19 1.19
CA VAL A 52 13.03 -5.45 0.36
C VAL A 52 14.39 -6.15 0.41
N VAL A 53 14.92 -6.50 -0.76
CA VAL A 53 16.22 -7.15 -0.92
C VAL A 53 17.14 -6.23 -1.71
N ALA A 54 18.33 -5.93 -1.19
CA ALA A 54 19.35 -5.20 -1.93
C ALA A 54 20.01 -6.10 -2.97
N LEU A 55 20.23 -5.60 -4.19
CA LEU A 55 20.90 -6.33 -5.26
C LEU A 55 22.23 -5.63 -5.58
N TYR A 56 23.32 -6.38 -5.48
CA TYR A 56 24.68 -5.96 -5.77
C TYR A 56 25.21 -6.67 -7.02
N SER A 57 26.39 -6.28 -7.51
CA SER A 57 27.03 -6.93 -8.66
C SER A 57 27.46 -8.38 -8.38
N ASP A 58 27.72 -8.69 -7.12
CA ASP A 58 28.21 -9.98 -6.62
C ASP A 58 27.12 -10.84 -5.99
N GLY A 59 25.89 -10.33 -5.83
CA GLY A 59 24.75 -11.12 -5.37
C GLY A 59 23.66 -10.33 -4.65
N GLU A 60 22.83 -11.06 -3.92
CA GLU A 60 21.76 -10.49 -3.09
C GLU A 60 22.28 -10.15 -1.69
N GLY A 61 21.79 -9.03 -1.17
CA GLY A 61 22.14 -8.46 0.12
C GLY A 61 21.19 -8.83 1.25
N PRO A 62 21.33 -8.13 2.38
CA PRO A 62 20.38 -8.22 3.49
C PRO A 62 18.96 -7.92 3.03
N THR A 63 18.01 -8.62 3.66
CA THR A 63 16.57 -8.41 3.46
C THR A 63 15.98 -7.68 4.66
N ALA A 64 15.12 -6.70 4.40
CA ALA A 64 14.27 -6.07 5.41
C ALA A 64 12.81 -6.36 5.07
N SER A 65 11.96 -6.59 6.08
CA SER A 65 10.54 -6.86 5.87
C SER A 65 9.67 -6.14 6.89
N ASP A 66 8.49 -5.73 6.47
CA ASP A 66 7.48 -5.14 7.33
C ASP A 66 6.06 -5.51 6.85
N ALA A 67 5.07 -5.41 7.74
CA ALA A 67 3.68 -5.69 7.44
C ALA A 67 2.85 -4.40 7.38
N GLY A 68 1.85 -4.37 6.51
CA GLY A 68 0.94 -3.24 6.39
C GLY A 68 -0.43 -3.64 5.85
N LYS A 69 -1.45 -2.88 6.21
CA LYS A 69 -2.82 -3.10 5.75
C LYS A 69 -3.24 -2.03 4.76
N THR A 70 -3.81 -2.44 3.63
CA THR A 70 -4.43 -1.50 2.69
C THR A 70 -5.74 -0.97 3.25
N LEU A 71 -6.09 0.26 2.87
CA LEU A 71 -7.35 0.87 3.27
C LEU A 71 -8.52 0.20 2.53
N PRO A 72 -9.71 0.13 3.15
CA PRO A 72 -10.89 -0.36 2.47
C PRO A 72 -11.27 0.58 1.32
N ARG A 73 -11.73 0.00 0.21
CA ARG A 73 -12.46 0.74 -0.83
C ARG A 73 -13.90 0.86 -0.37
N GLY A 74 -14.29 2.05 0.05
CA GLY A 74 -15.65 2.32 0.51
C GLY A 74 -16.09 3.72 0.16
N GLY A 75 -17.39 3.90 0.02
CA GLY A 75 -18.00 5.22 -0.06
C GLY A 75 -17.98 5.94 1.29
N PRO A 76 -18.47 7.19 1.30
CA PRO A 76 -18.62 7.93 2.55
C PRO A 76 -19.50 7.18 3.55
N ARG A 77 -19.14 7.31 4.83
CA ARG A 77 -19.81 6.64 5.95
C ARG A 77 -20.71 7.60 6.69
N ASN A 78 -21.59 7.08 7.55
CA ASN A 78 -22.42 7.88 8.45
C ASN A 78 -23.22 8.99 7.74
N MET A 79 -23.84 8.66 6.61
CA MET A 79 -24.78 9.56 5.94
C MET A 79 -25.95 9.86 6.87
N ARG A 80 -26.18 11.13 7.13
CA ARG A 80 -27.27 11.62 7.95
C ARG A 80 -28.03 12.69 7.18
N VAL A 81 -29.34 12.57 7.17
CA VAL A 81 -30.25 13.52 6.54
C VAL A 81 -30.85 14.41 7.62
N TYR A 82 -30.85 15.71 7.38
CA TYR A 82 -31.44 16.71 8.26
C TYR A 82 -32.34 17.65 7.47
N ASP A 83 -33.25 18.30 8.19
CA ASP A 83 -34.19 19.30 7.66
C ASP A 83 -34.91 18.88 6.37
N PRO A 84 -35.51 17.66 6.30
CA PRO A 84 -36.23 17.24 5.11
C PRO A 84 -37.51 18.08 4.95
N THR A 85 -37.68 18.66 3.78
CA THR A 85 -38.95 19.19 3.27
C THR A 85 -39.44 18.32 2.12
N THR A 86 -40.61 18.63 1.56
CA THR A 86 -41.13 17.92 0.37
C THR A 86 -40.22 18.05 -0.85
N THR A 87 -39.36 19.08 -0.92
CA THR A 87 -38.51 19.36 -2.09
C THR A 87 -37.03 19.55 -1.79
N THR A 88 -36.63 19.60 -0.51
CA THR A 88 -35.24 19.84 -0.11
C THR A 88 -34.84 18.95 1.05
N LEU A 89 -33.56 18.65 1.15
CA LEU A 89 -32.97 18.00 2.31
C LEU A 89 -31.50 18.40 2.43
N SER A 90 -30.97 18.33 3.64
CA SER A 90 -29.55 18.53 3.92
C SER A 90 -28.91 17.19 4.27
N VAL A 91 -27.70 16.92 3.77
CA VAL A 91 -26.97 15.67 4.05
C VAL A 91 -25.58 15.97 4.59
N SER A 92 -25.18 15.27 5.66
CA SER A 92 -23.78 15.19 6.09
C SER A 92 -23.28 13.75 6.01
N TRP A 93 -21.99 13.56 5.75
CA TRP A 93 -21.36 12.25 5.79
C TRP A 93 -19.90 12.38 6.24
N GLU A 94 -19.32 11.26 6.67
CA GLU A 94 -17.89 11.11 6.92
C GLU A 94 -17.18 10.67 5.64
N HIS A 95 -15.99 11.20 5.41
CA HIS A 95 -15.17 10.85 4.24
C HIS A 95 -14.82 9.35 4.23
N ALA A 96 -14.63 8.81 3.04
CA ALA A 96 -14.12 7.45 2.89
C ALA A 96 -12.74 7.31 3.55
N GLU A 97 -12.49 6.19 4.21
CA GLU A 97 -11.18 5.88 4.79
C GLU A 97 -10.10 5.69 3.71
N GLY A 98 -10.48 5.12 2.57
CA GLY A 98 -9.59 4.92 1.42
C GLY A 98 -9.68 6.03 0.37
N PRO A 99 -8.75 6.05 -0.61
CA PRO A 99 -8.77 7.04 -1.69
C PRO A 99 -10.09 7.02 -2.48
N VAL A 100 -10.64 8.21 -2.76
CA VAL A 100 -11.79 8.40 -3.66
C VAL A 100 -11.24 8.83 -5.02
N THR A 101 -11.47 8.03 -6.05
CA THR A 101 -11.01 8.28 -7.44
C THR A 101 -12.16 8.33 -8.40
#